data_AF-A0A074W2S6-F1
#
_entry.id   AF-A0A074W2S6-F1
#
_cell.length_a   1.000
_cell.length_b   1.000
_cell.length_c   1.000
_cell.angle_alpha   90.00
_cell.angle_beta   90.00
_cell.angle_gamma   90.00
#
_symmetry.space_group_name_H-M   'P 1'
#
loop_
_entity.id
_entity.type
_entity.pdbx_description
1 polymer ?
#
loop_
_entity_poly.entity_id
_entity_poly.type
_entity_poly.pdbx_seq_one_letter_code
_entity_poly.pdbx_strand_id
1 'polypeptide(L)'
;AWRKQIENGDLSDVGAVYQQLAKRGYHYAEWAYGVASANTITGNGALEYMQTVANKHNHTLTTDEINKIRRGMALGYLEMLEKKAGSGSVNQDITYQQMKEFHIKVFKDNNVDINYWTLYEPMRLIELYASAKLPNGQALTGEDIAELMWEHMWKTGGTSIKGLDCSYELFNIVKDIKSGYIYIDKTTGMPTSTTKINISWSYQHLGTDQIPPYAEHDGYAKIAISASDQALAASWIKNTQMLDSLKGFLAEKALEGSQNLWYKEYVPPSYQSTGSYFANQKNTDASLQQFRFNWSLVGGKGLTQWVIAAVLNTNSINSSNPRVNSINHKNFAEKGVGFVFDPVNGHRQEIAGQPGKFEFKYQLAFIDELPEKLLSQLQTWEKQGNQQMVSLYLNALMQLNPVVILNPDKMPAVRKIDDVGEEWIKVRTWMIQEMRLAQANEYKKVLEGKGRDPENSALIMGQNYNSKQQKSLVDSIRKQYKFGTEDAIVFRDEQTGQSWSTDADAGDDAHQVVMLGNGNTKIAGGKLTDVIFGGKGSDDISGGEGDDYLFGGAGNDTLRGGKGNDVLVGGDGADKYYFNSGDGKDEIYDSDGKGSIF
;
A
#
# COMPACT_ATOMS: atom_id res chain seq x y z
N ALA A 1 43.46 17.44 22.62
CA ALA A 1 43.06 17.36 21.20
C ALA A 1 41.65 16.78 21.06
N TRP A 2 41.42 15.53 21.47
CA TRP A 2 40.08 14.89 21.45
C TRP A 2 38.99 15.65 22.19
N ARG A 3 39.30 16.23 23.36
CA ARG A 3 38.34 17.06 24.11
C ARG A 3 37.85 18.28 23.32
N LYS A 4 38.75 18.90 22.53
CA LYS A 4 38.44 20.00 21.61
C LYS A 4 37.68 19.54 20.35
N GLN A 5 37.96 18.34 19.83
CA GLN A 5 37.27 17.81 18.65
C GLN A 5 35.81 17.45 18.95
N ILE A 6 35.55 16.94 20.15
CA ILE A 6 34.18 16.68 20.60
C ILE A 6 33.47 17.97 21.02
N GLU A 7 34.21 18.96 21.54
CA GLU A 7 33.70 20.33 21.74
C GLU A 7 33.39 21.05 20.41
N ASN A 8 34.04 20.66 19.31
CA ASN A 8 33.94 21.29 17.98
C ASN A 8 33.11 20.49 16.95
N GLY A 9 32.55 19.33 17.31
CA GLY A 9 31.64 18.56 16.44
C GLY A 9 32.27 17.86 15.23
N ASP A 10 33.59 17.70 15.19
CA ASP A 10 34.30 17.12 14.04
C ASP A 10 34.57 15.62 14.26
N LEU A 11 33.68 14.77 13.73
CA LEU A 11 33.47 13.36 14.12
C LEU A 11 33.98 12.33 13.08
N SER A 12 35.01 12.65 12.30
CA SER A 12 35.31 11.94 11.05
C SER A 12 35.56 10.41 11.14
N ASP A 13 35.93 9.86 12.31
CA ASP A 13 36.17 8.40 12.45
C ASP A 13 35.22 7.66 13.40
N VAL A 14 34.40 8.39 14.15
CA VAL A 14 33.36 7.79 15.03
C VAL A 14 32.21 7.22 14.19
N GLY A 15 31.91 7.88 13.07
CA GLY A 15 30.91 7.41 12.10
C GLY A 15 31.25 6.06 11.47
N ALA A 16 32.53 5.73 11.27
CA ALA A 16 32.94 4.47 10.66
C ALA A 16 32.67 3.26 11.56
N VAL A 17 32.94 3.39 12.87
CA VAL A 17 32.62 2.36 13.86
C VAL A 17 31.10 2.20 13.97
N TYR A 18 30.34 3.31 14.01
CA TYR A 18 28.87 3.26 14.06
C TYR A 18 28.21 2.73 12.79
N GLN A 19 28.74 3.01 11.61
CA GLN A 19 28.27 2.41 10.35
C GLN A 19 28.52 0.91 10.29
N GLN A 20 29.63 0.42 10.87
CA GLN A 20 29.89 -1.00 10.99
C GLN A 20 28.95 -1.69 12.00
N LEU A 21 28.55 -0.98 13.06
CA LEU A 21 27.57 -1.47 14.04
C LEU A 21 26.13 -1.48 13.49
N ALA A 22 25.74 -0.44 12.73
CA ALA A 22 24.45 -0.37 12.04
C ALA A 22 24.30 -1.52 11.00
N LYS A 23 25.39 -1.83 10.26
CA LYS A 23 25.42 -2.99 9.35
C LYS A 23 25.30 -4.35 10.04
N ARG A 24 25.50 -4.41 11.36
CA ARG A 24 25.41 -5.62 12.18
C ARG A 24 24.12 -5.71 13.00
N GLY A 25 23.20 -4.75 12.84
CA GLY A 25 21.85 -4.80 13.42
C GLY A 25 21.74 -4.29 14.86
N TYR A 26 22.67 -3.42 15.32
CA TYR A 26 22.60 -2.80 16.65
C TYR A 26 21.78 -1.48 16.66
N HIS A 27 20.58 -1.44 17.24
CA HIS A 27 19.61 -0.33 17.13
C HIS A 27 19.43 0.58 18.38
N TYR A 28 19.92 0.19 19.56
CA TYR A 28 20.15 1.12 20.69
C TYR A 28 21.30 2.07 20.37
N ALA A 29 22.25 1.57 19.55
CA ALA A 29 23.26 2.40 18.90
C ALA A 29 22.60 3.52 18.11
N GLU A 30 21.48 3.31 17.40
CA GLU A 30 20.83 4.32 16.57
C GLU A 30 20.19 5.47 17.37
N TRP A 31 19.70 5.22 18.60
CA TRP A 31 19.16 6.26 19.48
C TRP A 31 20.28 7.05 20.16
N ALA A 32 21.26 6.37 20.74
CA ALA A 32 22.45 7.01 21.31
C ALA A 32 23.24 7.76 20.22
N TYR A 33 23.35 7.19 19.02
CA TYR A 33 23.90 7.80 17.82
C TYR A 33 23.05 8.96 17.34
N GLY A 34 21.73 8.84 17.31
CA GLY A 34 20.83 9.92 16.90
C GLY A 34 21.05 11.16 17.76
N VAL A 35 21.03 10.98 19.08
CA VAL A 35 21.32 12.05 20.06
C VAL A 35 22.74 12.59 19.87
N ALA A 36 23.74 11.72 19.70
CA ALA A 36 25.14 12.11 19.52
C ALA A 36 25.45 12.83 18.18
N SER A 37 24.76 12.45 17.10
CA SER A 37 24.97 12.95 15.73
C SER A 37 24.02 14.10 15.36
N ALA A 38 23.17 14.54 16.29
CA ALA A 38 22.12 15.53 16.06
C ALA A 38 21.19 15.14 14.90
N ASN A 39 20.90 13.85 14.74
CA ASN A 39 19.93 13.34 13.77
C ASN A 39 18.53 13.91 14.09
N THR A 40 17.87 14.47 13.09
CA THR A 40 16.60 15.19 13.21
C THR A 40 15.38 14.31 13.51
N ILE A 41 15.40 13.00 13.26
CA ILE A 41 14.27 12.10 13.59
C ILE A 41 14.36 11.55 15.01
N THR A 42 15.49 10.97 15.40
CA THR A 42 15.61 10.24 16.66
C THR A 42 16.35 11.02 17.75
N GLY A 43 17.27 11.90 17.37
CA GLY A 43 18.16 12.60 18.30
C GLY A 43 17.69 13.97 18.72
N ASN A 44 17.37 14.84 17.76
CA ASN A 44 16.88 16.18 18.04
C ASN A 44 15.47 16.15 18.60
N GLY A 45 14.61 15.23 18.15
CA GLY A 45 13.30 15.00 18.77
C GLY A 45 13.41 14.60 20.25
N ALA A 46 14.27 13.62 20.57
CA ALA A 46 14.50 13.22 21.97
C ALA A 46 15.05 14.38 22.82
N LEU A 47 15.94 15.18 22.25
CA LEU A 47 16.58 16.31 22.92
C LEU A 47 15.66 17.53 23.11
N GLU A 48 14.87 17.90 22.09
CA GLU A 48 13.83 18.94 22.15
C GLU A 48 12.74 18.56 23.17
N TYR A 49 12.42 17.27 23.22
CA TYR A 49 11.48 16.74 24.20
C TYR A 49 12.06 16.76 25.63
N MET A 50 13.32 16.36 25.82
CA MET A 50 14.03 16.54 27.09
C MET A 50 14.09 18.01 27.53
N GLN A 51 14.36 18.94 26.60
CA GLN A 51 14.34 20.37 26.86
C GLN A 51 12.95 20.84 27.29
N THR A 52 11.90 20.34 26.64
CA THR A 52 10.50 20.66 27.00
C THR A 52 10.16 20.18 28.42
N VAL A 53 10.57 18.95 28.77
CA VAL A 53 10.38 18.40 30.11
C VAL A 53 11.16 19.22 31.14
N ALA A 54 12.43 19.50 30.89
CA ALA A 54 13.28 20.28 31.78
C ALA A 54 12.74 21.71 31.99
N ASN A 55 12.32 22.39 30.90
CA ASN A 55 11.76 23.74 30.95
C ASN A 55 10.52 23.82 31.87
N LYS A 56 9.64 22.81 31.86
CA LYS A 56 8.46 22.75 32.75
C LYS A 56 8.80 22.54 34.22
N HIS A 57 10.02 22.10 34.53
CA HIS A 57 10.56 22.02 35.88
C HIS A 57 11.43 23.23 36.24
N ASN A 58 11.26 24.33 35.52
CA ASN A 58 12.04 25.57 35.68
C ASN A 58 13.55 25.37 35.46
N HIS A 59 13.95 24.40 34.65
CA HIS A 59 15.33 24.17 34.27
C HIS A 59 15.47 24.19 32.74
N THR A 60 16.01 25.29 32.21
CA THR A 60 16.31 25.36 30.78
C THR A 60 17.67 24.73 30.53
N LEU A 61 17.68 23.59 29.82
CA LEU A 61 18.92 22.96 29.38
C LEU A 61 19.67 23.94 28.47
N THR A 62 20.82 24.40 28.92
CA THR A 62 21.73 25.24 28.15
C THR A 62 22.27 24.45 26.95
N THR A 63 22.66 25.15 25.88
CA THR A 63 23.34 24.55 24.73
C THR A 63 24.56 23.73 25.16
N ASP A 64 25.26 24.18 26.21
CA ASP A 64 26.39 23.46 26.79
C ASP A 64 25.96 22.16 27.48
N GLU A 65 24.92 22.15 28.30
CA GLU A 65 24.38 20.93 28.93
C GLU A 65 23.91 19.92 27.88
N ILE A 66 23.19 20.40 26.86
CA ILE A 66 22.78 19.61 25.70
C ILE A 66 23.99 18.96 25.01
N ASN A 67 25.02 19.74 24.69
CA ASN A 67 26.20 19.23 24.02
C ASN A 67 26.97 18.24 24.90
N LYS A 68 27.02 18.45 26.21
CA LYS A 68 27.64 17.52 27.14
C LYS A 68 26.84 16.22 27.29
N ILE A 69 25.50 16.26 27.27
CA ILE A 69 24.63 15.06 27.23
C ILE A 69 24.90 14.28 25.95
N ARG A 70 24.85 14.94 24.78
CA ARG A 70 25.14 14.31 23.48
C ARG A 70 26.49 13.60 23.48
N ARG A 71 27.51 14.31 23.97
CA ARG A 71 28.88 13.79 24.13
C ARG A 71 28.96 12.62 25.11
N GLY A 72 28.32 12.73 26.27
CA GLY A 72 28.30 11.68 27.29
C GLY A 72 27.64 10.41 26.78
N MET A 73 26.54 10.56 26.03
CA MET A 73 25.85 9.45 25.39
C MET A 73 26.75 8.74 24.36
N ALA A 74 27.44 9.50 23.50
CA ALA A 74 28.36 8.95 22.50
C ALA A 74 29.53 8.18 23.15
N LEU A 75 30.22 8.83 24.09
CA LEU A 75 31.43 8.31 24.71
C LEU A 75 31.17 7.11 25.60
N GLY A 76 30.15 7.15 26.46
CA GLY A 76 29.86 6.02 27.35
C GLY A 76 29.36 4.81 26.58
N TYR A 77 28.67 5.01 25.43
CA TYR A 77 28.28 3.91 24.55
C TYR A 77 29.51 3.24 23.89
N LEU A 78 30.47 4.03 23.41
CA LEU A 78 31.75 3.50 22.91
C LEU A 78 32.52 2.76 24.00
N GLU A 79 32.57 3.30 25.22
CA GLU A 79 33.22 2.67 26.38
C GLU A 79 32.60 1.29 26.69
N MET A 80 31.27 1.18 26.65
CA MET A 80 30.57 -0.10 26.83
C MET A 80 30.95 -1.12 25.75
N LEU A 81 31.05 -0.67 24.50
CA LEU A 81 31.44 -1.54 23.38
C LEU A 81 32.90 -1.96 23.45
N GLU A 82 33.82 -1.06 23.80
CA GLU A 82 35.24 -1.39 23.98
C GLU A 82 35.46 -2.42 25.08
N LYS A 83 34.77 -2.28 26.21
CA LYS A 83 34.79 -3.27 27.31
C LYS A 83 34.30 -4.64 26.85
N LYS A 84 33.26 -4.71 26.00
CA LYS A 84 32.79 -5.97 25.42
C LYS A 84 33.75 -6.52 24.35
N ALA A 85 34.32 -5.67 23.52
CA ALA A 85 35.27 -6.05 22.47
C ALA A 85 36.55 -6.70 23.04
N GLY A 86 37.01 -6.27 24.22
CA GLY A 86 38.14 -6.88 24.97
C GLY A 86 37.95 -8.35 25.38
N SER A 87 36.75 -8.91 25.18
CA SER A 87 36.40 -10.32 25.42
C SER A 87 36.30 -11.19 24.16
N GLY A 88 36.60 -10.64 22.96
CA GLY A 88 36.79 -11.42 21.74
C GLY A 88 35.66 -11.38 20.70
N SER A 89 34.63 -10.54 20.86
CA SER A 89 33.71 -10.19 19.76
C SER A 89 32.84 -8.97 20.09
N VAL A 90 32.63 -8.10 19.09
CA VAL A 90 31.70 -6.94 19.14
C VAL A 90 30.25 -7.36 18.84
N ASN A 91 29.93 -8.65 19.02
CA ASN A 91 28.64 -9.24 18.64
C ASN A 91 27.71 -9.46 19.87
N GLN A 92 27.95 -8.76 20.98
CA GLN A 92 27.18 -8.95 22.21
C GLN A 92 26.21 -7.78 22.44
N ASP A 93 24.93 -8.11 22.64
CA ASP A 93 23.86 -7.13 22.91
C ASP A 93 24.06 -6.43 24.26
N ILE A 94 23.69 -5.16 24.34
CA ILE A 94 23.70 -4.39 25.59
C ILE A 94 22.42 -4.71 26.35
N THR A 95 22.55 -5.21 27.57
CA THR A 95 21.38 -5.55 28.40
C THR A 95 20.68 -4.29 28.88
N TYR A 96 19.40 -4.42 29.26
CA TYR A 96 18.65 -3.31 29.88
C TYR A 96 19.40 -2.72 31.08
N GLN A 97 19.95 -3.56 31.96
CA GLN A 97 20.68 -3.12 33.14
C GLN A 97 21.93 -2.30 32.79
N GLN A 98 22.71 -2.75 31.81
CA GLN A 98 23.89 -2.03 31.34
C GLN A 98 23.53 -0.67 30.73
N MET A 99 22.43 -0.61 29.98
CA MET A 99 21.89 0.62 29.42
C MET A 99 21.40 1.58 30.51
N LYS A 100 20.69 1.06 31.52
CA LYS A 100 20.18 1.81 32.67
C LYS A 100 21.31 2.47 33.45
N GLU A 101 22.34 1.69 33.81
CA GLU A 101 23.52 2.19 34.50
C GLU A 101 24.23 3.29 33.70
N PHE A 102 24.33 3.10 32.39
CA PHE A 102 24.90 4.08 31.49
C PHE A 102 24.10 5.39 31.46
N HIS A 103 22.77 5.35 31.29
CA HIS A 103 21.97 6.58 31.26
C HIS A 103 22.02 7.32 32.60
N ILE A 104 21.91 6.60 33.72
CA ILE A 104 22.06 7.18 35.05
C ILE A 104 23.39 7.92 35.15
N LYS A 105 24.49 7.27 34.74
CA LYS A 105 25.83 7.87 34.74
C LYS A 105 25.87 9.11 33.85
N VAL A 106 25.39 9.03 32.61
CA VAL A 106 25.42 10.16 31.66
C VAL A 106 24.64 11.35 32.21
N PHE A 107 23.42 11.15 32.69
CA PHE A 107 22.60 12.24 33.20
C PHE A 107 23.19 12.85 34.46
N LYS A 108 23.68 12.01 35.38
CA LYS A 108 24.37 12.44 36.59
C LYS A 108 25.64 13.25 36.29
N ASP A 109 26.50 12.77 35.39
CA ASP A 109 27.75 13.43 35.01
C ASP A 109 27.51 14.79 34.33
N ASN A 110 26.31 14.97 33.76
CA ASN A 110 25.87 16.21 33.14
C ASN A 110 25.07 17.13 34.08
N ASN A 111 24.86 16.73 35.34
CA ASN A 111 24.02 17.43 36.32
C ASN A 111 22.56 17.61 35.84
N VAL A 112 22.03 16.60 35.15
CA VAL A 112 20.69 16.57 34.59
C VAL A 112 19.89 15.47 35.31
N ASP A 113 18.64 15.74 35.67
CA ASP A 113 17.77 14.72 36.24
C ASP A 113 17.45 13.64 35.18
N ILE A 114 17.72 12.37 35.51
CA ILE A 114 17.42 11.23 34.63
C ILE A 114 15.93 11.11 34.30
N ASN A 115 15.05 11.67 35.13
CA ASN A 115 13.61 11.73 34.86
C ASN A 115 13.25 12.61 33.66
N TYR A 116 14.19 13.41 33.15
CA TYR A 116 14.01 14.08 31.87
C TYR A 116 14.14 13.10 30.68
N TRP A 117 14.73 11.92 30.88
CA TRP A 117 14.72 10.84 29.89
C TRP A 117 13.39 10.11 29.87
N THR A 118 12.71 10.16 28.73
CA THR A 118 11.27 9.92 28.71
C THR A 118 10.88 8.46 28.71
N LEU A 119 11.79 7.54 28.39
CA LEU A 119 11.55 6.10 28.49
C LEU A 119 12.05 5.49 29.80
N TYR A 120 12.82 6.24 30.61
CA TYR A 120 13.38 5.70 31.85
C TYR A 120 12.29 5.38 32.87
N GLU A 121 11.44 6.35 33.20
CA GLU A 121 10.42 6.18 34.24
C GLU A 121 9.39 5.07 33.92
N PRO A 122 8.85 4.97 32.68
CA PRO A 122 7.98 3.84 32.33
C PRO A 122 8.67 2.49 32.49
N MET A 123 9.93 2.35 32.04
CA MET A 123 10.67 1.09 32.12
C MET A 123 11.02 0.72 33.56
N ARG A 124 11.39 1.71 34.38
CA ARG A 124 11.58 1.54 35.82
C ARG A 124 10.30 1.06 36.51
N LEU A 125 9.16 1.67 36.18
CA LEU A 125 7.87 1.29 36.77
C LEU A 125 7.46 -0.13 36.33
N ILE A 126 7.72 -0.51 35.08
CA ILE A 126 7.52 -1.87 34.60
C ILE A 126 8.46 -2.84 35.32
N GLU A 127 9.74 -2.52 35.45
CA GLU A 127 10.73 -3.35 36.16
C GLU A 127 10.33 -3.61 37.62
N LEU A 128 9.79 -2.60 38.30
CA LEU A 128 9.41 -2.71 39.72
C LEU A 128 8.16 -3.56 39.95
N TYR A 129 7.19 -3.53 39.04
CA TYR A 129 5.85 -4.07 39.28
C TYR A 129 5.46 -5.22 38.36
N ALA A 130 6.05 -5.32 37.17
CA ALA A 130 5.79 -6.42 36.27
C ALA A 130 6.51 -7.67 36.76
N SER A 131 5.77 -8.76 36.88
CA SER A 131 6.34 -10.10 37.01
C SER A 131 5.29 -11.08 36.52
N ALA A 132 5.74 -12.18 35.92
CA ALA A 132 4.84 -13.17 35.37
C ALA A 132 5.37 -14.58 35.59
N LYS A 133 4.46 -15.53 35.77
CA LYS A 133 4.77 -16.95 35.62
C LYS A 133 4.01 -17.46 34.39
N LEU A 134 4.75 -17.74 33.34
CA LEU A 134 4.20 -18.20 32.07
C LEU A 134 3.52 -19.58 32.23
N PRO A 135 2.61 -19.97 31.33
CA PRO A 135 1.93 -21.27 31.40
C PRO A 135 2.86 -22.49 31.41
N ASN A 136 4.06 -22.35 30.84
CA ASN A 136 5.13 -23.36 30.85
C ASN A 136 5.91 -23.44 32.18
N GLY A 137 5.54 -22.64 33.19
CA GLY A 137 6.17 -22.61 34.50
C GLY A 137 7.36 -21.66 34.64
N GLN A 138 7.84 -21.06 33.54
CA GLN A 138 8.93 -20.08 33.54
C GLN A 138 8.51 -18.81 34.29
N ALA A 139 9.33 -18.36 35.24
CA ALA A 139 9.16 -17.06 35.88
C ALA A 139 9.91 -15.99 35.06
N LEU A 140 9.24 -14.89 34.77
CA LEU A 140 9.83 -13.66 34.23
C LEU A 140 9.82 -12.61 35.34
N THR A 141 11.01 -12.10 35.65
CA THR A 141 11.16 -10.94 36.53
C THR A 141 10.78 -9.66 35.79
N GLY A 142 10.57 -8.57 36.52
CA GLY A 142 10.33 -7.27 35.89
C GLY A 142 11.53 -6.78 35.07
N GLU A 143 12.74 -7.17 35.45
CA GLU A 143 13.96 -6.90 34.68
C GLU A 143 13.93 -7.64 33.33
N ASP A 144 13.60 -8.94 33.33
CA ASP A 144 13.44 -9.72 32.08
C ASP A 144 12.36 -9.10 31.17
N ILE A 145 11.26 -8.64 31.77
CA ILE A 145 10.15 -8.02 31.03
C ILE A 145 10.58 -6.67 30.44
N ALA A 146 11.26 -5.82 31.21
CA ALA A 146 11.78 -4.56 30.73
C ALA A 146 12.77 -4.79 29.57
N GLU A 147 13.67 -5.76 29.70
CA GLU A 147 14.60 -6.17 28.65
C GLU A 147 13.87 -6.66 27.39
N LEU A 148 12.86 -7.53 27.54
CA LEU A 148 12.05 -7.97 26.40
C LEU A 148 11.27 -6.83 25.74
N MET A 149 10.81 -5.84 26.50
CA MET A 149 10.16 -4.66 25.94
C MET A 149 11.14 -3.78 25.17
N TRP A 150 12.37 -3.64 25.66
CA TRP A 150 13.45 -3.00 24.92
C TRP A 150 13.81 -3.77 23.64
N GLU A 151 13.94 -5.09 23.72
CA GLU A 151 14.13 -5.94 22.53
C GLU A 151 12.96 -5.84 21.54
N HIS A 152 11.74 -5.68 22.04
CA HIS A 152 10.59 -5.55 21.18
C HIS A 152 10.60 -4.20 20.46
N MET A 153 10.79 -3.10 21.20
CA MET A 153 11.01 -1.78 20.62
C MET A 153 12.15 -1.77 19.60
N TRP A 154 13.20 -2.53 19.88
CA TRP A 154 14.34 -2.75 18.98
C TRP A 154 13.95 -3.47 17.70
N LYS A 155 13.31 -4.64 17.79
CA LYS A 155 12.92 -5.46 16.63
C LYS A 155 11.96 -4.73 15.70
N THR A 156 11.29 -3.72 16.23
CA THR A 156 10.24 -3.01 15.52
C THR A 156 10.55 -1.55 15.25
N GLY A 157 11.76 -1.09 15.57
CA GLY A 157 12.15 0.32 15.41
C GLY A 157 11.23 1.31 16.13
N GLY A 158 10.51 0.85 17.16
CA GLY A 158 9.43 1.60 17.83
C GLY A 158 8.13 1.72 17.03
N THR A 159 8.06 1.19 15.80
CA THR A 159 6.93 1.33 14.87
C THR A 159 5.97 0.14 14.85
N SER A 160 6.29 -0.97 15.53
CA SER A 160 5.30 -2.02 15.79
C SER A 160 5.40 -2.59 17.20
N ILE A 161 4.38 -2.36 18.02
CA ILE A 161 3.73 -3.48 18.69
C ILE A 161 2.43 -3.58 17.90
N LYS A 162 1.99 -4.78 17.49
CA LYS A 162 0.76 -4.89 16.67
C LYS A 162 -0.39 -4.05 17.30
N GLY A 163 -0.82 -2.98 16.61
CA GLY A 163 -1.88 -2.05 17.02
C GLY A 163 -1.44 -0.92 17.97
N LEU A 164 -1.44 0.32 17.45
CA LEU A 164 -1.15 1.62 18.11
C LEU A 164 0.16 1.68 18.95
N ASP A 165 1.24 2.03 18.24
CA ASP A 165 2.50 2.69 18.61
C ASP A 165 3.10 2.41 20.00
N CYS A 166 4.35 1.94 20.08
CA CYS A 166 4.96 1.52 21.35
C CYS A 166 4.99 2.63 22.43
N SER A 167 5.23 3.89 22.04
CA SER A 167 5.14 5.04 22.96
C SER A 167 3.70 5.28 23.45
N TYR A 168 2.69 5.00 22.61
CA TYR A 168 1.28 5.12 22.99
C TYR A 168 0.85 4.02 23.96
N GLU A 169 1.25 2.78 23.71
CA GLU A 169 0.97 1.69 24.65
C GLU A 169 1.70 1.90 25.98
N LEU A 170 2.98 2.30 25.96
CA LEU A 170 3.70 2.70 27.18
C LEU A 170 3.02 3.85 27.90
N PHE A 171 2.53 4.87 27.18
CA PHE A 171 1.76 5.96 27.77
C PHE A 171 0.49 5.46 28.47
N ASN A 172 -0.27 4.57 27.83
CA ASN A 172 -1.49 4.02 28.41
C ASN A 172 -1.21 3.09 29.60
N ILE A 173 -0.12 2.32 29.55
CA ILE A 173 0.38 1.55 30.70
C ILE A 173 0.69 2.50 31.86
N VAL A 174 1.41 3.59 31.62
CA VAL A 174 1.73 4.57 32.69
C VAL A 174 0.49 5.30 33.17
N LYS A 175 -0.51 5.53 32.31
CA LYS A 175 -1.82 6.08 32.69
C LYS A 175 -2.55 5.15 33.66
N ASP A 176 -2.51 3.86 33.41
CA ASP A 176 -3.08 2.85 34.31
C ASP A 176 -2.30 2.79 35.62
N ILE A 177 -0.97 2.87 35.57
CA ILE A 177 -0.10 2.93 36.74
C ILE A 177 -0.44 4.14 37.61
N LYS A 178 -0.66 5.32 37.00
CA LYS A 178 -1.17 6.52 37.70
C LYS A 178 -2.52 6.24 38.38
N SER A 179 -3.38 5.44 37.77
CA SER A 179 -4.67 5.02 38.33
C SER A 179 -4.56 3.89 39.38
N GLY A 180 -3.34 3.46 39.70
CA GLY A 180 -3.04 2.56 40.81
C GLY A 180 -2.80 1.10 40.43
N TYR A 181 -2.70 0.78 39.14
CA TYR A 181 -2.53 -0.61 38.70
C TYR A 181 -1.70 -0.76 37.42
N ILE A 182 -1.01 -1.88 37.28
CA ILE A 182 -0.47 -2.36 36.00
C ILE A 182 -1.11 -3.71 35.66
N TYR A 183 -1.45 -3.92 34.39
CA TYR A 183 -1.99 -5.19 33.91
C TYR A 183 -0.92 -5.99 33.20
N ILE A 184 -0.81 -7.27 33.53
CA ILE A 184 0.10 -8.23 32.91
C ILE A 184 -0.72 -9.33 32.22
N ASP A 185 -0.43 -9.59 30.97
CA ASP A 185 -0.99 -10.74 30.25
C ASP A 185 -0.40 -12.03 30.82
N LYS A 186 -1.24 -12.94 31.32
CA LYS A 186 -0.79 -14.21 31.94
C LYS A 186 -0.22 -15.20 30.92
N THR A 187 -0.53 -15.01 29.63
CA THR A 187 -0.08 -15.89 28.54
C THR A 187 1.30 -15.47 28.04
N THR A 188 1.49 -14.17 27.85
CA THR A 188 2.74 -13.62 27.28
C THR A 188 3.70 -13.09 28.33
N GLY A 189 3.22 -12.81 29.54
CA GLY A 189 3.96 -12.17 30.61
C GLY A 189 4.22 -10.68 30.40
N MET A 190 3.67 -10.08 29.33
CA MET A 190 3.91 -8.68 28.98
C MET A 190 2.94 -7.73 29.67
N PRO A 191 3.37 -6.51 30.06
CA PRO A 191 2.47 -5.48 30.51
C PRO A 191 1.60 -4.97 29.37
N THR A 192 0.38 -4.59 29.71
CA THR A 192 -0.64 -4.11 28.78
C THR A 192 -1.50 -3.03 29.44
N SER A 193 -2.19 -2.23 28.64
CA SER A 193 -3.13 -1.23 29.11
C SER A 193 -4.58 -1.71 29.06
N THR A 194 -5.42 -1.16 29.94
CA THR A 194 -6.89 -1.29 29.88
C THR A 194 -7.45 -0.85 28.53
N THR A 195 -6.86 0.18 27.92
CA THR A 195 -7.25 0.64 26.59
C THR A 195 -7.09 -0.48 25.57
N LYS A 196 -5.94 -1.17 25.57
CA LYS A 196 -5.68 -2.30 24.67
C LYS A 196 -6.54 -3.52 24.98
N ILE A 197 -6.74 -3.84 26.26
CA ILE A 197 -7.65 -4.92 26.69
C ILE A 197 -9.07 -4.68 26.16
N ASN A 198 -9.59 -3.45 26.30
CA ASN A 198 -10.93 -3.08 25.84
C ASN A 198 -11.07 -3.17 24.31
N ILE A 199 -10.05 -2.71 23.58
CA ILE A 199 -10.01 -2.83 22.12
C ILE A 199 -10.04 -4.30 21.70
N SER A 200 -9.16 -5.14 22.25
CA SER A 200 -9.14 -6.58 21.94
C SER A 200 -10.46 -7.28 22.25
N TRP A 201 -11.10 -6.93 23.37
CA TRP A 201 -12.41 -7.47 23.73
C TRP A 201 -13.50 -7.06 22.74
N SER A 202 -13.55 -5.78 22.35
CA SER A 202 -14.53 -5.26 21.38
C SER A 202 -14.44 -5.95 20.01
N TYR A 203 -13.22 -6.28 19.56
CA TYR A 203 -13.01 -7.04 18.32
C TYR A 203 -13.50 -8.49 18.41
N GLN A 204 -13.44 -9.10 19.60
CA GLN A 204 -13.85 -10.48 19.83
C GLN A 204 -15.37 -10.64 20.04
N HIS A 205 -16.08 -9.57 20.41
CA HIS A 205 -17.50 -9.60 20.82
C HIS A 205 -18.40 -8.62 20.04
N LEU A 206 -18.16 -8.49 18.74
CA LEU A 206 -18.94 -7.65 17.82
C LEU A 206 -20.46 -7.88 17.99
N GLY A 207 -21.20 -6.82 18.36
CA GLY A 207 -22.67 -6.84 18.44
C GLY A 207 -23.28 -6.85 19.86
N THR A 208 -22.48 -6.62 20.89
CA THR A 208 -22.97 -6.44 22.27
C THR A 208 -22.80 -4.99 22.74
N ASP A 209 -23.90 -4.35 23.15
CA ASP A 209 -23.92 -2.92 23.56
C ASP A 209 -23.37 -2.67 24.98
N GLN A 210 -22.89 -3.71 25.68
CA GLN A 210 -22.38 -3.59 27.03
C GLN A 210 -20.91 -4.00 27.10
N ILE A 211 -20.04 -3.00 27.22
CA ILE A 211 -18.64 -3.17 27.61
C ILE A 211 -18.62 -3.35 29.14
N PRO A 212 -18.27 -4.53 29.69
CA PRO A 212 -18.26 -4.74 31.13
C PRO A 212 -17.18 -3.90 31.83
N PRO A 213 -17.40 -3.49 33.10
CA PRO A 213 -16.41 -2.74 33.86
C PRO A 213 -15.31 -3.68 34.39
N TYR A 214 -14.15 -3.62 33.73
CA TYR A 214 -12.80 -3.99 34.16
C TYR A 214 -12.20 -5.37 33.81
N ALA A 215 -10.88 -5.26 33.61
CA ALA A 215 -9.85 -6.24 33.35
C ALA A 215 -9.53 -7.19 34.54
N GLU A 216 -10.57 -7.77 35.15
CA GLU A 216 -10.47 -9.00 35.97
C GLU A 216 -10.93 -10.21 35.15
N HIS A 217 -10.49 -10.27 33.89
CA HIS A 217 -10.72 -11.41 33.02
C HIS A 217 -9.62 -12.45 33.27
N ASP A 218 -9.93 -13.74 33.17
CA ASP A 218 -9.01 -14.85 33.50
C ASP A 218 -7.63 -14.78 32.83
N GLY A 219 -7.48 -14.03 31.73
CA GLY A 219 -6.23 -13.86 30.98
C GLY A 219 -5.25 -12.80 31.50
N TYR A 220 -5.63 -11.90 32.41
CA TYR A 220 -4.76 -10.80 32.86
C TYR A 220 -4.61 -10.75 34.39
N ALA A 221 -3.43 -10.41 34.87
CA ALA A 221 -3.13 -10.15 36.26
C ALA A 221 -3.09 -8.64 36.52
N LYS A 222 -3.87 -8.18 37.49
CA LYS A 222 -3.89 -6.78 37.94
C LYS A 222 -2.98 -6.64 39.16
N ILE A 223 -1.96 -5.81 39.07
CA ILE A 223 -0.97 -5.61 40.13
C ILE A 223 -1.12 -4.18 40.67
N ALA A 224 -1.23 -4.04 42.00
CA ALA A 224 -1.39 -2.75 42.65
C ALA A 224 -0.07 -1.96 42.70
N ILE A 225 -0.17 -0.64 42.57
CA ILE A 225 0.97 0.29 42.54
C ILE A 225 1.00 1.13 43.81
N SER A 226 2.21 1.37 44.36
CA SER A 226 2.39 2.25 45.52
C SER A 226 1.93 3.69 45.25
N ALA A 227 1.48 4.40 46.29
CA ALA A 227 1.08 5.81 46.15
C ALA A 227 2.23 6.72 45.65
N SER A 228 3.47 6.41 46.03
CA SER A 228 4.66 7.13 45.56
C SER A 228 4.90 6.93 44.07
N ASP A 229 4.77 5.71 43.55
CA ASP A 229 4.98 5.43 42.13
C ASP A 229 3.79 5.87 41.26
N GLN A 230 2.57 5.89 41.80
CA GLN A 230 1.42 6.57 41.18
C GLN A 230 1.70 8.06 40.98
N ALA A 231 2.30 8.72 41.98
CA ALA A 231 2.69 10.12 41.90
C ALA A 231 3.80 10.34 40.86
N LEU A 232 4.77 9.41 40.75
CA LEU A 232 5.81 9.45 39.73
C LEU A 232 5.23 9.26 38.32
N ALA A 233 4.32 8.31 38.12
CA ALA A 233 3.59 8.14 36.86
C ALA A 233 2.76 9.39 36.50
N ALA A 234 2.08 9.99 37.48
CA ALA A 234 1.34 11.23 37.28
C ALA A 234 2.27 12.40 36.87
N SER A 235 3.42 12.52 37.53
CA SER A 235 4.47 13.47 37.19
C SER A 235 4.94 13.24 35.77
N TRP A 236 5.33 12.01 35.42
CA TRP A 236 5.80 11.67 34.08
C TRP A 236 4.77 12.03 33.00
N ILE A 237 3.49 11.65 33.14
CA ILE A 237 2.43 11.99 32.18
C ILE A 237 2.29 13.51 32.00
N LYS A 238 2.30 14.25 33.10
CA LYS A 238 2.19 15.72 33.10
C LYS A 238 3.39 16.37 32.41
N ASN A 239 4.59 15.87 32.72
CA ASN A 239 5.84 16.47 32.29
C ASN A 239 6.10 16.21 30.81
N THR A 240 5.78 15.00 30.36
CA THR A 240 6.01 14.55 28.99
C THR A 240 5.01 15.17 28.00
N GLN A 241 3.75 15.46 28.38
CA GLN A 241 2.74 15.92 27.41
C GLN A 241 2.65 15.01 26.16
N MET A 242 2.90 13.71 26.35
CA MET A 242 2.93 12.74 25.25
C MET A 242 1.60 12.70 24.48
N LEU A 243 0.49 13.07 25.13
CA LEU A 243 -0.82 13.23 24.48
C LEU A 243 -0.87 14.38 23.47
N ASP A 244 -0.15 15.49 23.70
CA ASP A 244 -0.12 16.63 22.79
C ASP A 244 0.85 16.37 21.63
N SER A 245 1.99 15.72 21.89
CA SER A 245 2.88 15.21 20.84
C SER A 245 2.21 14.13 19.99
N LEU A 246 1.38 13.27 20.61
CA LEU A 246 0.57 12.27 19.92
C LEU A 246 -0.61 12.89 19.18
N LYS A 247 -1.30 13.89 19.73
CA LYS A 247 -2.31 14.65 18.98
C LYS A 247 -1.68 15.39 17.81
N GLY A 248 -0.46 15.91 17.98
CA GLY A 248 0.38 16.47 16.93
C GLY A 248 0.69 15.42 15.87
N PHE A 249 1.18 14.24 16.25
CA PHE A 249 1.43 13.10 15.37
C PHE A 249 0.17 12.55 14.70
N LEU A 250 -0.96 12.42 15.41
CA LEU A 250 -2.24 11.98 14.86
C LEU A 250 -2.85 13.05 13.96
N ALA A 251 -2.62 14.34 14.23
CA ALA A 251 -2.96 15.44 13.36
C ALA A 251 -2.01 15.52 12.15
N GLU A 252 -0.72 15.21 12.31
CA GLU A 252 0.29 15.09 11.24
C GLU A 252 0.03 13.86 10.36
N LYS A 253 -0.44 12.77 10.95
CA LYS A 253 -0.92 11.56 10.29
C LYS A 253 -2.29 11.76 9.65
N ALA A 254 -3.11 12.65 10.20
CA ALA A 254 -4.31 13.15 9.53
C ALA A 254 -3.96 14.17 8.42
N LEU A 255 -2.80 14.83 8.52
CA LEU A 255 -2.17 15.71 7.55
C LEU A 255 -1.11 14.98 6.71
N GLU A 256 -1.06 13.63 6.69
CA GLU A 256 -0.08 12.83 5.91
C GLU A 256 -0.31 12.92 4.39
N GLY A 257 -0.98 13.98 3.94
CA GLY A 257 -0.54 14.74 2.78
C GLY A 257 0.20 16.00 3.22
N SER A 258 1.54 15.95 3.25
CA SER A 258 2.48 17.00 2.80
C SER A 258 3.58 17.50 3.79
N GLN A 259 4.82 17.40 3.28
CA GLN A 259 5.98 18.31 3.46
C GLN A 259 6.98 18.10 4.60
N ASN A 260 7.95 17.19 4.40
CA ASN A 260 9.31 17.37 4.91
C ASN A 260 10.35 17.04 3.83
N LEU A 261 11.21 18.00 3.48
CA LEU A 261 12.02 18.01 2.25
C LEU A 261 13.28 17.13 2.27
N TRP A 262 13.73 16.68 3.44
CA TRP A 262 14.96 15.88 3.57
C TRP A 262 14.71 14.36 3.50
N TYR A 263 13.45 13.92 3.62
CA TYR A 263 13.01 12.54 3.36
C TYR A 263 13.02 12.15 1.87
N LYS A 264 13.34 13.08 0.96
CA LYS A 264 13.33 12.85 -0.49
C LYS A 264 14.39 11.86 -0.98
N GLU A 265 15.40 11.54 -0.17
CA GLU A 265 16.56 10.74 -0.60
C GLU A 265 16.61 9.33 0.01
N TYR A 266 15.75 9.02 0.98
CA TYR A 266 15.70 7.69 1.61
C TYR A 266 14.29 7.13 1.59
N VAL A 267 14.10 6.05 0.82
CA VAL A 267 12.83 5.30 0.73
C VAL A 267 12.94 4.11 1.65
N PRO A 268 12.20 4.06 2.77
CA PRO A 268 12.18 2.87 3.62
C PRO A 268 11.65 1.67 2.81
N PRO A 269 12.15 0.44 3.05
CA PRO A 269 11.64 -0.76 2.38
C PRO A 269 10.11 -0.94 2.48
N SER A 270 9.49 -0.49 3.57
CA SER A 270 8.04 -0.50 3.78
C SER A 270 7.23 0.41 2.85
N TYR A 271 7.85 1.40 2.21
CA TYR A 271 7.19 2.28 1.23
C TYR A 271 7.13 1.62 -0.17
N GLN A 272 7.98 0.61 -0.41
CA GLN A 272 7.98 -0.17 -1.65
C GLN A 272 6.80 -1.14 -1.71
N SER A 273 6.25 -1.57 -0.58
CA SER A 273 5.08 -2.46 -0.54
C SER A 273 3.74 -1.71 -0.61
N THR A 274 3.71 -0.43 -0.19
CA THR A 274 2.48 0.38 -0.06
C THR A 274 2.22 1.35 -1.23
N GLY A 275 3.21 1.58 -2.10
CA GLY A 275 3.10 2.52 -3.23
C GLY A 275 3.34 3.98 -2.85
N SER A 276 3.58 4.25 -1.56
CA SER A 276 3.85 5.58 -1.00
C SER A 276 5.13 6.23 -1.54
N TYR A 277 6.03 5.44 -2.13
CA TYR A 277 7.22 5.95 -2.82
C TYR A 277 6.93 7.02 -3.89
N PHE A 278 5.82 6.88 -4.62
CA PHE A 278 5.46 7.78 -5.72
C PHE A 278 4.85 9.12 -5.22
N ALA A 279 4.50 9.21 -3.93
CA ALA A 279 3.92 10.40 -3.32
C ALA A 279 4.88 11.60 -3.27
N ASN A 280 6.19 11.36 -3.43
CA ASN A 280 7.21 12.40 -3.46
C ASN A 280 7.38 13.08 -4.84
N GLN A 281 6.52 12.77 -5.81
CA GLN A 281 6.53 13.33 -7.18
C GLN A 281 5.45 14.41 -7.36
N LYS A 282 5.67 15.38 -8.27
CA LYS A 282 4.70 16.44 -8.62
C LYS A 282 3.49 15.92 -9.43
N ASN A 283 2.84 14.86 -8.96
CA ASN A 283 1.56 14.42 -9.49
C ASN A 283 0.42 15.23 -8.83
N THR A 284 -0.75 15.29 -9.48
CA THR A 284 -1.95 15.84 -8.83
C THR A 284 -2.39 14.93 -7.68
N ASP A 285 -3.06 15.48 -6.67
CA ASP A 285 -3.57 14.69 -5.54
C ASP A 285 -4.50 13.56 -6.00
N ALA A 286 -5.33 13.83 -7.02
CA ALA A 286 -6.21 12.85 -7.63
C ALA A 286 -5.42 11.69 -8.28
N SER A 287 -4.39 11.99 -9.07
CA SER A 287 -3.52 10.95 -9.66
C SER A 287 -2.78 10.14 -8.59
N LEU A 288 -2.34 10.77 -7.50
CA LEU A 288 -1.67 10.08 -6.38
C LEU A 288 -2.62 9.17 -5.60
N GLN A 289 -3.85 9.63 -5.35
CA GLN A 289 -4.89 8.81 -4.71
C GLN A 289 -5.22 7.60 -5.57
N GLN A 290 -5.43 7.82 -6.87
CA GLN A 290 -5.76 6.75 -7.81
C GLN A 290 -4.62 5.74 -7.96
N PHE A 291 -3.38 6.23 -8.00
CA PHE A 291 -2.20 5.36 -8.01
C PHE A 291 -2.13 4.48 -6.75
N ARG A 292 -2.31 5.07 -5.56
CA ARG A 292 -2.33 4.32 -4.29
C ARG A 292 -3.45 3.30 -4.24
N PHE A 293 -4.64 3.67 -4.71
CA PHE A 293 -5.76 2.73 -4.84
C PHE A 293 -5.37 1.53 -5.71
N ASN A 294 -4.86 1.78 -6.92
CA ASN A 294 -4.44 0.70 -7.82
C ASN A 294 -3.30 -0.14 -7.23
N TRP A 295 -2.32 0.49 -6.57
CA TRP A 295 -1.23 -0.22 -5.90
C TRP A 295 -1.75 -1.17 -4.82
N SER A 296 -2.70 -0.71 -4.01
CA SER A 296 -3.31 -1.53 -2.97
C SER A 296 -4.24 -2.62 -3.52
N LEU A 297 -4.84 -2.40 -4.70
CA LEU A 297 -5.75 -3.35 -5.36
C LEU A 297 -4.98 -4.51 -6.00
N VAL A 298 -3.97 -4.20 -6.83
CA VAL A 298 -3.27 -5.19 -7.68
C VAL A 298 -1.84 -5.50 -7.27
N GLY A 299 -1.35 -4.82 -6.24
CA GLY A 299 0.01 -4.94 -5.75
C GLY A 299 1.05 -4.26 -6.64
N GLY A 300 2.24 -4.08 -6.07
CA GLY A 300 3.33 -3.39 -6.76
C GLY A 300 3.81 -4.07 -8.03
N LYS A 301 3.75 -5.41 -8.12
CA LYS A 301 4.11 -6.17 -9.35
C LYS A 301 3.21 -5.78 -10.52
N GLY A 302 1.89 -5.96 -10.38
CA GLY A 302 0.94 -5.74 -11.46
C GLY A 302 0.93 -4.28 -11.92
N LEU A 303 0.91 -3.34 -10.97
CA LEU A 303 0.95 -1.92 -11.30
C LEU A 303 2.26 -1.50 -11.98
N THR A 304 3.40 -2.04 -11.53
CA THR A 304 4.70 -1.78 -12.18
C THR A 304 4.73 -2.32 -13.61
N GLN A 305 4.16 -3.50 -13.86
CA GLN A 305 4.03 -4.05 -15.22
C GLN A 305 3.17 -3.15 -16.11
N TRP A 306 2.03 -2.65 -15.63
CA TRP A 306 1.17 -1.75 -16.38
C TRP A 306 1.83 -0.40 -16.68
N VAL A 307 2.48 0.21 -15.68
CA VAL A 307 3.22 1.47 -15.88
C VAL A 307 4.34 1.27 -16.90
N ILE A 308 5.09 0.18 -16.80
CA ILE A 308 6.17 -0.15 -17.76
C ILE A 308 5.61 -0.35 -19.17
N ALA A 309 4.54 -1.12 -19.29
CA ALA A 309 3.88 -1.36 -20.56
C ALA A 309 3.38 -0.05 -21.19
N ALA A 310 2.82 0.86 -20.38
CA ALA A 310 2.33 2.15 -20.85
C ALA A 310 3.48 3.04 -21.33
N VAL A 311 4.60 3.12 -20.60
CA VAL A 311 5.77 3.93 -20.98
C VAL A 311 6.41 3.40 -22.25
N LEU A 312 6.48 2.08 -22.40
CA LEU A 312 7.01 1.43 -23.60
C LEU A 312 6.00 1.42 -24.75
N ASN A 313 4.77 1.91 -24.54
CA ASN A 313 3.65 1.83 -25.48
C ASN A 313 3.49 0.41 -26.06
N THR A 314 3.45 -0.58 -25.19
CA THR A 314 3.32 -2.00 -25.52
C THR A 314 2.17 -2.62 -24.74
N ASN A 315 1.67 -3.74 -25.25
CA ASN A 315 0.62 -4.48 -24.59
C ASN A 315 1.11 -5.08 -23.26
N SER A 316 0.32 -4.92 -22.20
CA SER A 316 0.61 -5.44 -20.86
C SER A 316 0.58 -6.97 -20.77
N ILE A 317 -0.15 -7.65 -21.66
CA ILE A 317 -0.24 -9.12 -21.74
C ILE A 317 0.79 -9.76 -22.68
N ASN A 318 1.70 -8.98 -23.27
CA ASN A 318 2.69 -9.51 -24.20
C ASN A 318 3.74 -10.40 -23.48
N SER A 319 3.52 -11.72 -23.53
CA SER A 319 4.41 -12.75 -22.96
C SER A 319 5.81 -12.80 -23.57
N SER A 320 6.06 -12.11 -24.68
CA SER A 320 7.38 -12.02 -25.33
C SER A 320 8.19 -10.78 -24.93
N ASN A 321 7.65 -9.83 -24.16
CA ASN A 321 8.38 -8.62 -23.76
C ASN A 321 9.30 -8.86 -22.53
N PRO A 322 10.63 -8.95 -22.69
CA PRO A 322 11.53 -9.32 -21.59
C PRO A 322 11.57 -8.27 -20.47
N ARG A 323 11.30 -6.99 -20.77
CA ARG A 323 11.29 -5.93 -19.74
C ARG A 323 10.09 -6.07 -18.82
N VAL A 324 8.90 -6.23 -19.39
CA VAL A 324 7.64 -6.44 -18.64
C VAL A 324 7.66 -7.79 -17.91
N ASN A 325 8.15 -8.84 -18.56
CA ASN A 325 8.09 -10.20 -17.99
C ASN A 325 9.18 -10.48 -16.97
N SER A 326 10.26 -9.69 -16.95
CA SER A 326 11.25 -9.78 -15.89
C SER A 326 10.71 -9.36 -14.51
N ILE A 327 9.59 -8.64 -14.45
CA ILE A 327 9.02 -8.10 -13.21
C ILE A 327 8.24 -9.19 -12.50
N ASN A 328 8.58 -9.43 -11.23
CA ASN A 328 7.93 -10.42 -10.38
C ASN A 328 7.84 -9.93 -8.93
N HIS A 329 7.19 -10.71 -8.08
CA HIS A 329 6.96 -10.35 -6.67
C HIS A 329 8.24 -10.14 -5.83
N LYS A 330 9.41 -10.55 -6.32
CA LYS A 330 10.69 -10.37 -5.61
C LYS A 330 11.44 -9.12 -6.07
N ASN A 331 11.38 -8.78 -7.36
CA ASN A 331 12.18 -7.69 -7.93
C ASN A 331 11.37 -6.45 -8.35
N PHE A 332 10.05 -6.46 -8.21
CA PHE A 332 9.23 -5.32 -8.62
C PHE A 332 9.59 -4.02 -7.89
N ALA A 333 10.09 -4.09 -6.65
CA ALA A 333 10.50 -2.89 -5.93
C ALA A 333 11.72 -2.21 -6.59
N GLU A 334 12.72 -3.01 -6.96
CA GLU A 334 13.91 -2.54 -7.67
C GLU A 334 13.57 -2.10 -9.10
N LYS A 335 12.75 -2.88 -9.81
CA LYS A 335 12.33 -2.58 -11.19
C LYS A 335 11.37 -1.39 -11.26
N GLY A 336 10.47 -1.26 -10.29
CA GLY A 336 9.53 -0.16 -10.17
C GLY A 336 10.28 1.15 -9.94
N VAL A 337 11.23 1.18 -9.03
CA VAL A 337 12.10 2.35 -8.80
C VAL A 337 13.00 2.61 -10.01
N GLY A 338 13.78 1.64 -10.47
CA GLY A 338 14.76 1.85 -11.53
C GLY A 338 14.14 2.23 -12.88
N PHE A 339 12.94 1.74 -13.21
CA PHE A 339 12.29 2.04 -14.47
C PHE A 339 11.55 3.37 -14.45
N VAL A 340 10.80 3.64 -13.39
CA VAL A 340 10.10 4.92 -13.20
C VAL A 340 11.13 6.06 -13.15
N PHE A 341 12.37 5.76 -12.78
CA PHE A 341 13.41 6.75 -12.60
C PHE A 341 14.67 6.52 -13.46
N ASP A 342 14.57 5.79 -14.58
CA ASP A 342 15.68 5.55 -15.50
C ASP A 342 16.18 6.89 -16.09
N PRO A 343 17.37 7.38 -15.69
CA PRO A 343 17.87 8.66 -16.15
C PRO A 343 18.36 8.63 -17.60
N VAL A 344 18.53 7.44 -18.19
CA VAL A 344 19.10 7.24 -19.53
C VAL A 344 18.01 7.10 -20.59
N ASN A 345 16.90 6.42 -20.29
CA ASN A 345 15.80 6.21 -21.25
C ASN A 345 14.53 7.04 -20.96
N GLY A 346 14.47 7.71 -19.80
CA GLY A 346 13.78 8.98 -19.66
C GLY A 346 13.08 9.26 -18.33
N HIS A 347 12.97 10.57 -18.07
CA HIS A 347 11.79 11.27 -17.51
C HIS A 347 11.86 11.82 -16.09
N ARG A 348 13.06 12.08 -15.61
CA ARG A 348 13.32 13.15 -14.64
C ARG A 348 13.80 14.40 -15.41
N GLN A 349 13.03 15.48 -15.45
CA GLN A 349 13.51 16.77 -15.96
C GLN A 349 14.02 17.60 -14.79
N GLU A 350 15.24 18.13 -14.88
CA GLU A 350 15.76 19.04 -13.88
C GLU A 350 14.92 20.32 -13.89
N ILE A 351 14.37 20.70 -12.72
CA ILE A 351 13.50 21.86 -12.59
C ILE A 351 14.35 23.10 -12.92
N ALA A 352 13.89 23.90 -13.88
CA ALA A 352 14.62 25.09 -14.33
C ALA A 352 15.00 25.99 -13.14
N GLY A 353 16.29 26.33 -13.04
CA GLY A 353 16.83 27.14 -11.95
C GLY A 353 17.04 26.41 -10.62
N GLN A 354 16.84 25.08 -10.55
CA GLN A 354 17.07 24.29 -9.34
C GLN A 354 17.96 23.06 -9.63
N PRO A 355 19.30 23.25 -9.68
CA PRO A 355 20.24 22.16 -9.95
C PRO A 355 20.11 21.00 -8.95
N GLY A 356 20.10 19.77 -9.43
CA GLY A 356 19.94 18.54 -8.65
C GLY A 356 18.50 18.20 -8.27
N LYS A 357 17.50 19.01 -8.64
CA LYS A 357 16.09 18.71 -8.39
C LYS A 357 15.38 18.35 -9.67
N PHE A 358 14.67 17.22 -9.65
CA PHE A 358 14.00 16.69 -10.82
C PHE A 358 12.49 16.56 -10.62
N GLU A 359 11.71 16.81 -11.67
CA GLU A 359 10.28 16.56 -11.73
C GLU A 359 9.94 15.43 -12.69
N PHE A 360 8.85 14.74 -12.37
CA PHE A 360 8.27 13.69 -13.19
C PHE A 360 7.52 14.32 -14.36
N LYS A 361 7.86 13.93 -15.59
CA LYS A 361 7.27 14.52 -16.80
C LYS A 361 5.88 13.94 -17.16
N TYR A 362 5.42 12.94 -16.40
CA TYR A 362 4.23 12.16 -16.68
C TYR A 362 3.18 12.32 -15.61
N GLN A 363 1.93 12.58 -16.00
CA GLN A 363 0.78 12.34 -15.13
C GLN A 363 0.16 11.00 -15.50
N LEU A 364 -0.24 10.24 -14.49
CA LEU A 364 -0.96 8.98 -14.67
C LEU A 364 -2.45 9.22 -14.47
N ALA A 365 -3.24 8.73 -15.42
CA ALA A 365 -4.66 8.52 -15.28
C ALA A 365 -4.96 7.02 -15.43
N PHE A 366 -6.13 6.59 -14.97
CA PHE A 366 -6.50 5.18 -14.93
C PHE A 366 -7.89 4.97 -15.55
N ILE A 367 -8.10 3.78 -16.10
CA ILE A 367 -9.40 3.31 -16.57
C ILE A 367 -10.02 2.40 -15.50
N ASP A 368 -10.89 2.95 -14.67
CA ASP A 368 -11.54 2.28 -13.54
C ASP A 368 -13.06 2.50 -13.48
N GLU A 369 -13.66 2.80 -14.63
CA GLU A 369 -15.07 3.12 -14.76
C GLU A 369 -15.86 2.00 -15.47
N LEU A 370 -17.19 2.10 -15.43
CA LEU A 370 -18.07 1.29 -16.27
C LEU A 370 -17.84 1.60 -17.76
N PRO A 371 -18.00 0.61 -18.66
CA PRO A 371 -17.89 0.79 -20.11
C PRO A 371 -18.65 2.01 -20.65
N GLU A 372 -19.91 2.17 -20.25
CA GLU A 372 -20.80 3.23 -20.68
C GLU A 372 -20.36 4.60 -20.14
N LYS A 373 -19.82 4.61 -18.91
CA LYS A 373 -19.38 5.85 -18.26
C LYS A 373 -18.10 6.36 -18.91
N LEU A 374 -17.15 5.47 -19.21
CA LEU A 374 -15.94 5.84 -19.95
C LEU A 374 -16.30 6.36 -21.34
N LEU A 375 -17.15 5.64 -22.09
CA LEU A 375 -17.58 6.09 -23.42
C LEU A 375 -18.21 7.49 -23.37
N SER A 376 -19.14 7.72 -22.45
CA SER A 376 -19.79 9.03 -22.25
C SER A 376 -18.78 10.14 -21.91
N GLN A 377 -17.77 9.83 -21.10
CA GLN A 377 -16.68 10.75 -20.77
C GLN A 377 -15.83 11.09 -22.00
N LEU A 378 -15.46 10.09 -22.81
CA LEU A 378 -14.70 10.29 -24.04
C LEU A 378 -15.48 11.14 -25.05
N GLN A 379 -16.76 10.85 -25.26
CA GLN A 379 -17.64 11.66 -26.13
C GLN A 379 -17.76 13.11 -25.63
N THR A 380 -17.86 13.30 -24.31
CA THR A 380 -17.91 14.63 -23.70
C THR A 380 -16.61 15.40 -23.96
N TRP A 381 -15.47 14.75 -23.78
CA TRP A 381 -14.17 15.36 -24.06
C TRP A 381 -13.97 15.65 -25.55
N GLU A 382 -14.42 14.78 -26.45
CA GLU A 382 -14.36 15.02 -27.89
C GLU A 382 -15.18 16.25 -28.29
N LYS A 383 -16.40 16.39 -27.75
CA LYS A 383 -17.26 17.59 -27.95
C LYS A 383 -16.63 18.86 -27.38
N GLN A 384 -15.85 18.75 -26.32
CA GLN A 384 -15.11 19.87 -25.72
C GLN A 384 -13.80 20.21 -26.45
N GLY A 385 -13.43 19.46 -27.50
CA GLY A 385 -12.19 19.67 -28.24
C GLY A 385 -10.96 19.04 -27.58
N ASN A 386 -11.12 18.22 -26.54
CA ASN A 386 -10.03 17.54 -25.82
C ASN A 386 -9.57 16.27 -26.57
N GLN A 387 -9.32 16.37 -27.88
CA GLN A 387 -8.99 15.23 -28.75
C GLN A 387 -7.72 14.48 -28.32
N GLN A 388 -6.75 15.18 -27.73
CA GLN A 388 -5.53 14.55 -27.22
C GLN A 388 -5.82 13.62 -26.05
N MET A 389 -6.68 14.02 -25.11
CA MET A 389 -7.09 13.18 -23.98
C MET A 389 -7.84 11.94 -24.47
N VAL A 390 -8.78 12.12 -25.40
CA VAL A 390 -9.50 11.00 -26.02
C VAL A 390 -8.52 10.01 -26.66
N SER A 391 -7.61 10.51 -27.49
CA SER A 391 -6.61 9.68 -28.17
C SER A 391 -5.74 8.89 -27.20
N LEU A 392 -5.34 9.48 -26.05
CA LEU A 392 -4.54 8.77 -25.05
C LEU A 392 -5.29 7.59 -24.43
N TYR A 393 -6.56 7.76 -24.09
CA TYR A 393 -7.39 6.68 -23.55
C TYR A 393 -7.64 5.57 -24.58
N LEU A 394 -7.92 5.93 -25.84
CA LEU A 394 -8.13 4.95 -26.91
C LEU A 394 -6.88 4.13 -27.21
N ASN A 395 -5.69 4.73 -27.10
CA ASN A 395 -4.43 3.99 -27.23
C ASN A 395 -4.17 3.09 -26.02
N ALA A 396 -4.55 3.49 -24.80
CA ALA A 396 -4.45 2.62 -23.64
C ALA A 396 -5.36 1.38 -23.75
N LEU A 397 -6.59 1.55 -24.25
CA LEU A 397 -7.51 0.45 -24.57
C LEU A 397 -6.91 -0.51 -25.62
N MET A 398 -6.27 0.03 -26.66
CA MET A 398 -5.61 -0.75 -27.72
C MET A 398 -4.46 -1.63 -27.20
N GLN A 399 -3.77 -1.16 -26.16
CA GLN A 399 -2.67 -1.88 -25.51
C GLN A 399 -3.14 -2.77 -24.35
N LEU A 400 -4.45 -2.88 -24.10
CA LEU A 400 -5.00 -3.58 -22.94
C LEU A 400 -4.30 -3.15 -21.65
N ASN A 401 -4.18 -1.84 -21.48
CA ASN A 401 -3.48 -1.26 -20.36
C ASN A 401 -4.40 -0.29 -19.61
N PRO A 402 -4.68 -0.52 -18.32
CA PRO A 402 -5.51 0.39 -17.54
C PRO A 402 -4.81 1.73 -17.23
N VAL A 403 -3.50 1.84 -17.43
CA VAL A 403 -2.72 3.05 -17.13
C VAL A 403 -2.62 3.92 -18.39
N VAL A 404 -3.14 5.14 -18.28
CA VAL A 404 -3.03 6.18 -19.30
C VAL A 404 -1.90 7.13 -18.90
N ILE A 405 -0.92 7.29 -19.79
CA ILE A 405 0.17 8.24 -19.59
C ILE A 405 -0.16 9.55 -20.27
N LEU A 406 -0.36 10.59 -19.48
CA LEU A 406 -0.53 11.95 -19.97
C LEU A 406 0.87 12.56 -20.16
N ASN A 407 1.42 12.34 -21.36
CA ASN A 407 2.66 12.98 -21.80
C ASN A 407 2.44 13.77 -23.09
N PRO A 408 2.52 15.10 -23.07
CA PRO A 408 2.45 15.90 -24.29
C PRO A 408 3.58 15.60 -25.29
N ASP A 409 4.72 15.08 -24.83
CA ASP A 409 5.92 14.92 -25.68
C ASP A 409 6.09 13.53 -26.31
N LYS A 410 5.25 12.56 -25.94
CA LYS A 410 5.19 11.22 -26.57
C LYS A 410 3.73 10.85 -26.78
N MET A 411 3.10 11.56 -27.71
CA MET A 411 1.72 11.28 -28.10
C MET A 411 1.69 10.08 -29.06
N PRO A 412 0.87 9.05 -28.80
CA PRO A 412 0.67 7.95 -29.73
C PRO A 412 -0.05 8.44 -30.99
N ALA A 413 -0.25 7.55 -31.97
CA ALA A 413 -1.03 7.87 -33.17
C ALA A 413 -2.41 8.41 -32.78
N VAL A 414 -2.80 9.52 -33.43
CA VAL A 414 -4.09 10.16 -33.20
C VAL A 414 -5.20 9.18 -33.51
N ARG A 415 -6.13 9.03 -32.58
CA ARG A 415 -7.28 8.13 -32.70
C ARG A 415 -8.54 8.82 -32.18
N LYS A 416 -9.65 8.61 -32.87
CA LYS A 416 -10.99 9.11 -32.55
C LYS A 416 -11.92 7.96 -32.21
N ILE A 417 -13.07 8.29 -31.60
CA ILE A 417 -14.11 7.31 -31.28
C ILE A 417 -14.58 6.60 -32.57
N ASP A 418 -14.83 7.35 -33.65
CA ASP A 418 -15.26 6.82 -34.95
C ASP A 418 -14.26 5.84 -35.61
N ASP A 419 -12.98 5.93 -35.24
CA ASP A 419 -11.95 5.05 -35.80
C ASP A 419 -12.08 3.62 -35.26
N VAL A 420 -12.59 3.46 -34.03
CA VAL A 420 -12.67 2.18 -33.32
C VAL A 420 -14.09 1.70 -33.05
N GLY A 421 -15.07 2.62 -32.98
CA GLY A 421 -16.45 2.31 -32.63
C GLY A 421 -16.72 2.29 -31.13
N GLU A 422 -17.96 2.58 -30.76
CA GLU A 422 -18.40 2.69 -29.36
C GLU A 422 -18.37 1.34 -28.63
N GLU A 423 -18.82 0.28 -29.28
CA GLU A 423 -18.84 -1.07 -28.70
C GLU A 423 -17.43 -1.60 -28.43
N TRP A 424 -16.48 -1.31 -29.33
CA TRP A 424 -15.07 -1.66 -29.11
C TRP A 424 -14.53 -1.01 -27.83
N ILE A 425 -14.86 0.26 -27.59
CA ILE A 425 -14.47 0.97 -26.37
C ILE A 425 -15.06 0.26 -25.14
N LYS A 426 -16.35 -0.10 -25.19
CA LYS A 426 -17.03 -0.75 -24.08
C LYS A 426 -16.41 -2.12 -23.75
N VAL A 427 -16.22 -2.96 -24.76
CA VAL A 427 -15.66 -4.31 -24.60
C VAL A 427 -14.22 -4.25 -24.11
N ARG A 428 -13.38 -3.39 -24.68
CA ARG A 428 -11.99 -3.22 -24.20
C ARG A 428 -11.94 -2.69 -22.78
N THR A 429 -12.87 -1.83 -22.39
CA THR A 429 -13.00 -1.36 -21.01
C THR A 429 -13.39 -2.50 -20.09
N TRP A 430 -14.37 -3.32 -20.47
CA TRP A 430 -14.78 -4.52 -19.72
C TRP A 430 -13.61 -5.49 -19.54
N MET A 431 -12.93 -5.85 -20.63
CA MET A 431 -11.76 -6.73 -20.62
C MET A 431 -10.68 -6.21 -19.66
N ILE A 432 -10.40 -4.89 -19.66
CA ILE A 432 -9.49 -4.28 -18.68
C ILE A 432 -10.00 -4.47 -17.25
N GLN A 433 -11.30 -4.29 -16.97
CA GLN A 433 -11.83 -4.49 -15.61
C GLN A 433 -11.72 -5.95 -15.14
N GLU A 434 -11.92 -6.93 -16.03
CA GLU A 434 -11.70 -8.35 -15.76
C GLU A 434 -10.22 -8.64 -15.47
N MET A 435 -9.30 -8.11 -16.29
CA MET A 435 -7.85 -8.24 -16.07
C MET A 435 -7.42 -7.63 -14.72
N ARG A 436 -7.98 -6.48 -14.35
CA ARG A 436 -7.73 -5.84 -13.04
C ARG A 436 -8.22 -6.72 -11.89
N LEU A 437 -9.39 -7.34 -12.03
CA LEU A 437 -9.91 -8.28 -11.03
C LEU A 437 -9.03 -9.53 -10.92
N ALA A 438 -8.60 -10.11 -12.04
CA ALA A 438 -7.69 -11.26 -12.07
C ALA A 438 -6.36 -10.94 -11.35
N GLN A 439 -5.78 -9.77 -11.63
CA GLN A 439 -4.55 -9.33 -10.97
C GLN A 439 -4.75 -9.06 -9.48
N ALA A 440 -5.90 -8.51 -9.08
CA ALA A 440 -6.27 -8.33 -7.67
C ALA A 440 -6.39 -9.68 -6.95
N ASN A 441 -6.96 -10.70 -7.60
CA ASN A 441 -7.07 -12.05 -7.08
C ASN A 441 -5.70 -12.74 -6.95
N GLU A 442 -4.80 -12.56 -7.93
CA GLU A 442 -3.41 -13.03 -7.81
C GLU A 442 -2.71 -12.38 -6.62
N TYR A 443 -2.85 -11.06 -6.49
CA TYR A 443 -2.24 -10.32 -5.38
C TYR A 443 -2.79 -10.76 -4.02
N LYS A 444 -4.10 -11.01 -3.92
CA LYS A 444 -4.73 -11.58 -2.73
C LYS A 444 -4.07 -12.91 -2.33
N LYS A 445 -3.93 -13.86 -3.26
CA LYS A 445 -3.28 -15.15 -3.01
C LYS A 445 -1.84 -14.98 -2.49
N VAL A 446 -1.11 -14.02 -3.05
CA VAL A 446 0.26 -13.68 -2.60
C VAL A 446 0.25 -13.13 -1.17
N LEU A 447 -0.69 -12.26 -0.81
CA LEU A 447 -0.80 -11.74 0.55
C LEU A 447 -1.22 -12.81 1.56
N GLU A 448 -2.15 -13.68 1.20
CA GLU A 448 -2.58 -14.82 2.04
C GLU A 448 -1.41 -15.76 2.36
N GLY A 449 -0.50 -15.96 1.40
CA GLY A 449 0.72 -16.77 1.58
C GLY A 449 1.80 -16.12 2.45
N LYS A 450 1.71 -14.82 2.79
CA LYS A 450 2.70 -14.09 3.61
C LYS A 450 2.43 -14.13 5.12
N GLY A 451 1.29 -14.66 5.56
CA GLY A 451 0.93 -14.77 6.97
C GLY A 451 0.42 -13.45 7.61
N ARG A 452 -0.18 -13.56 8.80
CA ARG A 452 -0.88 -12.45 9.49
C ARG A 452 0.03 -11.70 10.47
N ASP A 453 0.96 -10.89 9.98
CA ASP A 453 1.57 -9.77 10.75
C ASP A 453 0.71 -8.49 10.62
N PRO A 454 0.95 -7.39 11.36
CA PRO A 454 0.10 -6.19 11.32
C PRO A 454 0.11 -5.49 9.97
N GLU A 455 1.29 -5.42 9.34
CA GLU A 455 1.47 -4.74 8.06
C GLU A 455 0.75 -5.52 6.96
N ASN A 456 0.92 -6.84 6.95
CA ASN A 456 0.19 -7.72 6.05
C ASN A 456 -1.31 -7.71 6.36
N SER A 457 -1.73 -7.58 7.62
CA SER A 457 -3.16 -7.54 7.98
C SER A 457 -3.84 -6.27 7.47
N ALA A 458 -3.21 -5.10 7.60
CA ALA A 458 -3.74 -3.84 7.05
C ALA A 458 -3.80 -3.89 5.51
N LEU A 459 -2.76 -4.42 4.87
CA LEU A 459 -2.72 -4.64 3.42
C LEU A 459 -3.81 -5.62 2.97
N ILE A 460 -4.03 -6.73 3.70
CA ILE A 460 -5.08 -7.72 3.41
C ILE A 460 -6.47 -7.09 3.59
N MET A 461 -6.71 -6.29 4.64
CA MET A 461 -8.00 -5.62 4.84
C MET A 461 -8.31 -4.61 3.72
N GLY A 462 -7.34 -3.75 3.39
CA GLY A 462 -7.48 -2.78 2.30
C GLY A 462 -7.66 -3.48 0.94
N GLN A 463 -6.87 -4.52 0.68
CA GLN A 463 -6.99 -5.33 -0.53
C GLN A 463 -8.38 -5.98 -0.62
N ASN A 464 -8.90 -6.57 0.47
CA ASN A 464 -10.24 -7.18 0.48
C ASN A 464 -11.34 -6.17 0.16
N TYR A 465 -11.27 -4.95 0.71
CA TYR A 465 -12.23 -3.88 0.42
C TYR A 465 -12.17 -3.49 -1.06
N ASN A 466 -10.98 -3.18 -1.57
CA ASN A 466 -10.81 -2.75 -2.96
C ASN A 466 -11.15 -3.86 -3.96
N SER A 467 -10.77 -5.11 -3.70
CA SER A 467 -11.12 -6.24 -4.56
C SER A 467 -12.63 -6.48 -4.59
N LYS A 468 -13.32 -6.23 -3.48
CA LYS A 468 -14.78 -6.33 -3.43
C LYS A 468 -15.43 -5.26 -4.30
N GLN A 469 -14.94 -4.02 -4.25
CA GLN A 469 -15.41 -2.95 -5.14
C GLN A 469 -15.16 -3.29 -6.62
N GLN A 470 -13.96 -3.74 -6.96
CA GLN A 470 -13.63 -4.16 -8.32
C GLN A 470 -14.50 -5.33 -8.77
N LYS A 471 -14.76 -6.32 -7.90
CA LYS A 471 -15.67 -7.42 -8.20
C LYS A 471 -17.09 -6.93 -8.43
N SER A 472 -17.61 -6.04 -7.58
CA SER A 472 -18.95 -5.47 -7.78
C SER A 472 -19.09 -4.72 -9.11
N LEU A 473 -18.04 -3.99 -9.53
CA LEU A 473 -17.99 -3.36 -10.85
C LEU A 473 -18.07 -4.40 -11.97
N VAL A 474 -17.21 -5.42 -11.93
CA VAL A 474 -17.18 -6.50 -12.93
C VAL A 474 -18.50 -7.28 -12.97
N ASP A 475 -19.04 -7.68 -11.82
CA ASP A 475 -20.31 -8.40 -11.71
C ASP A 475 -21.47 -7.57 -12.31
N SER A 476 -21.43 -6.25 -12.19
CA SER A 476 -22.43 -5.37 -12.81
C SER A 476 -22.35 -5.35 -14.34
N ILE A 477 -21.14 -5.40 -14.91
CA ILE A 477 -20.92 -5.49 -16.36
C ILE A 477 -21.38 -6.87 -16.86
N ARG A 478 -20.95 -7.96 -16.20
CA ARG A 478 -21.36 -9.33 -16.55
C ARG A 478 -22.88 -9.49 -16.56
N LYS A 479 -23.57 -8.91 -15.58
CA LYS A 479 -25.02 -8.97 -15.46
C LYS A 479 -25.76 -8.38 -16.67
N GLN A 480 -25.21 -7.37 -17.33
CA GLN A 480 -25.80 -6.74 -18.51
C GLN A 480 -26.00 -7.74 -19.67
N TYR A 481 -25.11 -8.71 -19.78
CA TYR A 481 -25.13 -9.75 -20.81
C TYR A 481 -25.59 -11.11 -20.24
N LYS A 482 -26.15 -11.14 -19.03
CA LYS A 482 -26.59 -12.36 -18.31
C LYS A 482 -25.47 -13.37 -17.97
N PHE A 483 -24.21 -12.94 -17.95
CA PHE A 483 -23.10 -13.79 -17.54
C PHE A 483 -23.14 -14.02 -16.02
N GLY A 484 -22.83 -15.24 -15.61
CA GLY A 484 -22.59 -15.64 -14.23
C GLY A 484 -21.30 -15.02 -13.66
N THR A 485 -21.27 -14.89 -12.33
CA THR A 485 -20.16 -14.22 -11.63
C THR A 485 -18.85 -15.00 -11.65
N GLU A 486 -18.90 -16.30 -11.97
CA GLU A 486 -17.76 -17.21 -12.01
C GLU A 486 -17.56 -17.83 -13.41
N ASP A 487 -18.30 -17.36 -14.41
CA ASP A 487 -18.19 -17.87 -15.77
C ASP A 487 -16.81 -17.57 -16.35
N ALA A 488 -16.29 -18.55 -17.09
CA ALA A 488 -15.09 -18.40 -17.90
C ALA A 488 -15.45 -17.65 -19.19
N ILE A 489 -14.67 -16.61 -19.51
CA ILE A 489 -14.90 -15.72 -20.64
C ILE A 489 -13.61 -15.60 -21.44
N VAL A 490 -13.70 -15.84 -22.73
CA VAL A 490 -12.61 -15.67 -23.69
C VAL A 490 -12.87 -14.42 -24.50
N PHE A 491 -12.00 -13.43 -24.37
CA PHE A 491 -12.02 -12.21 -25.16
C PHE A 491 -11.13 -12.37 -26.39
N ARG A 492 -11.67 -12.03 -27.56
CA ARG A 492 -10.92 -12.02 -28.83
C ARG A 492 -11.15 -10.71 -29.58
N ASP A 493 -10.06 -10.11 -30.05
CA ASP A 493 -10.08 -9.02 -31.00
C ASP A 493 -9.33 -9.48 -32.26
N GLU A 494 -10.09 -9.83 -33.29
CA GLU A 494 -9.56 -10.35 -34.55
C GLU A 494 -8.79 -9.28 -35.33
N GLN A 495 -9.17 -8.00 -35.17
CA GLN A 495 -8.49 -6.88 -35.84
C GLN A 495 -7.03 -6.74 -35.40
N THR A 496 -6.76 -6.96 -34.12
CA THR A 496 -5.43 -6.83 -33.51
C THR A 496 -4.75 -8.17 -33.27
N GLY A 497 -5.47 -9.28 -33.42
CA GLY A 497 -5.03 -10.63 -33.06
C GLY A 497 -4.81 -10.82 -31.56
N GLN A 498 -5.36 -9.93 -30.72
CA GLN A 498 -5.19 -9.99 -29.28
C GLN A 498 -6.28 -10.85 -28.65
N SER A 499 -5.90 -11.68 -27.70
CA SER A 499 -6.84 -12.47 -26.90
C SER A 499 -6.41 -12.53 -25.44
N TRP A 500 -7.40 -12.71 -24.56
CA TRP A 500 -7.18 -12.97 -23.14
C TRP A 500 -8.39 -13.74 -22.60
N SER A 501 -8.16 -14.56 -21.58
CA SER A 501 -9.21 -15.33 -20.92
C SER A 501 -9.22 -15.07 -19.43
N THR A 502 -10.41 -15.05 -18.83
CA THR A 502 -10.58 -14.99 -17.37
C THR A 502 -10.10 -16.26 -16.67
N ASP A 503 -10.07 -17.38 -17.39
CA ASP A 503 -9.54 -18.67 -16.95
C ASP A 503 -8.51 -19.22 -17.97
N ALA A 504 -7.34 -19.63 -17.47
CA ALA A 504 -6.27 -20.17 -18.31
C ALA A 504 -6.66 -21.48 -19.00
N ASP A 505 -7.62 -22.22 -18.44
CA ASP A 505 -8.12 -23.47 -18.99
C ASP A 505 -9.39 -23.28 -19.86
N ALA A 506 -9.86 -22.04 -20.03
CA ALA A 506 -11.00 -21.76 -20.91
C ALA A 506 -10.62 -22.03 -22.37
N GLY A 507 -11.40 -22.90 -23.01
CA GLY A 507 -11.35 -23.12 -24.46
C GLY A 507 -12.53 -22.45 -25.17
N ASP A 508 -12.77 -22.88 -26.41
CA ASP A 508 -13.86 -22.37 -27.25
C ASP A 508 -15.26 -22.75 -26.75
N ASP A 509 -15.37 -23.69 -25.80
CA ASP A 509 -16.63 -24.05 -25.14
C ASP A 509 -17.03 -23.06 -24.01
N ALA A 510 -16.16 -22.11 -23.65
CA ALA A 510 -16.47 -21.04 -22.69
C ALA A 510 -17.32 -19.94 -23.34
N HIS A 511 -17.78 -18.96 -22.56
CA HIS A 511 -18.42 -17.77 -23.12
C HIS A 511 -17.41 -16.96 -23.94
N GLN A 512 -17.80 -16.49 -25.11
CA GLN A 512 -16.96 -15.79 -26.06
C GLN A 512 -17.39 -14.32 -26.14
N VAL A 513 -16.43 -13.41 -26.03
CA VAL A 513 -16.63 -11.98 -26.31
C VAL A 513 -15.71 -11.59 -27.45
N VAL A 514 -16.27 -11.49 -28.66
CA VAL A 514 -15.50 -11.38 -29.90
C VAL A 514 -15.75 -10.06 -30.60
N MET A 515 -14.68 -9.36 -30.96
CA MET A 515 -14.69 -8.20 -31.84
C MET A 515 -14.03 -8.56 -33.17
N LEU A 516 -14.84 -8.54 -34.23
CA LEU A 516 -14.37 -8.72 -35.60
C LEU A 516 -13.80 -7.40 -36.15
N GLY A 517 -13.10 -7.49 -37.28
CA GLY A 517 -12.39 -6.37 -37.88
C GLY A 517 -13.18 -5.65 -38.97
N ASN A 518 -12.47 -4.92 -39.83
CA ASN A 518 -13.07 -4.22 -40.97
C ASN A 518 -13.33 -5.12 -42.19
N GLY A 519 -13.05 -6.41 -42.10
CA GLY A 519 -13.15 -7.35 -43.22
C GLY A 519 -14.33 -8.28 -43.04
N ASN A 520 -14.89 -8.76 -44.15
CA ASN A 520 -15.98 -9.72 -44.14
C ASN A 520 -15.52 -11.03 -43.50
N THR A 521 -16.15 -11.37 -42.38
CA THR A 521 -15.74 -12.48 -41.52
C THR A 521 -16.90 -13.45 -41.34
N LYS A 522 -16.57 -14.73 -41.22
CA LYS A 522 -17.54 -15.76 -40.84
C LYS A 522 -17.15 -16.31 -39.48
N ILE A 523 -18.08 -16.28 -38.54
CA ILE A 523 -17.86 -16.76 -37.18
C ILE A 523 -19.08 -17.52 -36.66
N ALA A 524 -18.81 -18.53 -35.85
CA ALA A 524 -19.80 -19.20 -35.02
C ALA A 524 -19.34 -19.12 -33.58
N GLY A 525 -20.25 -18.76 -32.69
CA GLY A 525 -20.07 -18.93 -31.25
C GLY A 525 -20.18 -20.40 -30.83
N GLY A 526 -20.26 -20.60 -29.52
CA GLY A 526 -20.18 -21.87 -28.83
C GLY A 526 -21.54 -22.39 -28.38
N LYS A 527 -21.54 -23.00 -27.19
CA LYS A 527 -22.72 -23.62 -26.56
C LYS A 527 -23.28 -22.79 -25.39
N LEU A 528 -22.60 -21.71 -25.06
CA LEU A 528 -22.91 -20.83 -23.94
C LEU A 528 -23.18 -19.44 -24.51
N THR A 529 -23.76 -18.57 -23.68
CA THR A 529 -24.03 -17.18 -24.04
C THR A 529 -22.78 -16.46 -24.53
N ASP A 530 -22.80 -16.05 -25.79
CA ASP A 530 -21.72 -15.32 -26.43
C ASP A 530 -22.11 -13.88 -26.74
N VAL A 531 -21.09 -13.02 -26.90
CA VAL A 531 -21.23 -11.63 -27.34
C VAL A 531 -20.31 -11.42 -28.53
N ILE A 532 -20.88 -11.18 -29.71
CA ILE A 532 -20.11 -11.05 -30.96
C ILE A 532 -20.44 -9.72 -31.64
N PHE A 533 -19.40 -8.95 -31.97
CA PHE A 533 -19.48 -7.68 -32.68
C PHE A 533 -18.79 -7.79 -34.05
N GLY A 534 -19.53 -7.59 -35.15
CA GLY A 534 -19.05 -7.71 -36.54
C GLY A 534 -18.17 -6.55 -37.00
N GLY A 535 -18.42 -5.33 -36.52
CA GLY A 535 -17.54 -4.20 -36.80
C GLY A 535 -17.91 -3.47 -38.09
N LYS A 536 -17.04 -3.44 -39.11
CA LYS A 536 -17.28 -2.68 -40.37
C LYS A 536 -17.40 -3.57 -41.62
N GLY A 537 -17.25 -4.88 -41.46
CA GLY A 537 -17.32 -5.85 -42.56
C GLY A 537 -18.77 -6.21 -42.91
N SER A 538 -18.97 -6.95 -44.00
CA SER A 538 -20.24 -7.69 -44.20
C SER A 538 -20.04 -9.10 -43.69
N ASP A 539 -20.52 -9.35 -42.47
CA ASP A 539 -20.18 -10.51 -41.67
C ASP A 539 -21.26 -11.59 -41.68
N ASP A 540 -20.85 -12.83 -41.45
CA ASP A 540 -21.71 -14.00 -41.32
C ASP A 540 -21.55 -14.55 -39.90
N ILE A 541 -22.43 -14.12 -39.00
CA ILE A 541 -22.35 -14.34 -37.55
C ILE A 541 -23.43 -15.33 -37.13
N SER A 542 -23.00 -16.41 -36.46
CA SER A 542 -23.88 -17.37 -35.77
C SER A 542 -23.57 -17.36 -34.29
N GLY A 543 -24.58 -17.27 -33.42
CA GLY A 543 -24.43 -17.35 -31.96
C GLY A 543 -24.16 -18.79 -31.52
N GLY A 544 -24.97 -19.74 -31.99
CA GLY A 544 -24.75 -21.17 -31.72
C GLY A 544 -25.83 -21.73 -30.81
N GLU A 545 -25.44 -22.27 -29.65
CA GLU A 545 -26.40 -22.53 -28.56
C GLU A 545 -26.10 -21.57 -27.40
N GLY A 546 -27.12 -21.17 -26.66
CA GLY A 546 -26.99 -20.17 -25.59
C GLY A 546 -27.92 -18.98 -25.82
N ASP A 547 -28.11 -18.13 -24.81
CA ASP A 547 -28.79 -16.85 -25.02
C ASP A 547 -27.73 -15.84 -25.51
N ASP A 548 -27.59 -15.64 -26.81
CA ASP A 548 -26.47 -14.90 -27.43
C ASP A 548 -26.78 -13.42 -27.71
N TYR A 549 -25.73 -12.60 -27.79
CA TYR A 549 -25.81 -11.17 -28.13
C TYR A 549 -24.97 -10.89 -29.38
N LEU A 550 -25.62 -10.73 -30.53
CA LEU A 550 -24.95 -10.54 -31.82
C LEU A 550 -25.19 -9.12 -32.34
N PHE A 551 -24.11 -8.43 -32.67
CA PHE A 551 -24.11 -7.08 -33.22
C PHE A 551 -23.43 -7.10 -34.58
N GLY A 552 -24.14 -6.87 -35.67
CA GLY A 552 -23.59 -6.82 -37.04
C GLY A 552 -22.61 -5.66 -37.20
N GLY A 553 -23.07 -4.45 -36.88
CA GLY A 553 -22.25 -3.25 -36.96
C GLY A 553 -22.53 -2.52 -38.26
N ALA A 554 -21.51 -2.17 -39.03
CA ALA A 554 -21.67 -1.55 -40.33
C ALA A 554 -21.35 -2.56 -41.43
N GLY A 555 -22.21 -2.66 -42.44
CA GLY A 555 -22.07 -3.66 -43.49
C GLY A 555 -23.40 -4.32 -43.81
N ASN A 556 -23.43 -5.28 -44.73
CA ASN A 556 -24.63 -6.08 -44.92
C ASN A 556 -24.41 -7.41 -44.21
N ASP A 557 -24.86 -7.50 -42.97
CA ASP A 557 -24.56 -8.61 -42.10
C ASP A 557 -25.60 -9.73 -42.21
N THR A 558 -25.17 -10.93 -41.88
CA THR A 558 -26.04 -12.09 -41.73
C THR A 558 -25.94 -12.61 -40.32
N LEU A 559 -27.01 -12.48 -39.55
CA LEU A 559 -27.08 -12.83 -38.13
C LEU A 559 -27.98 -14.06 -37.94
N ARG A 560 -27.48 -15.05 -37.19
CA ARG A 560 -28.25 -16.21 -36.72
C ARG A 560 -28.03 -16.35 -35.23
N GLY A 561 -29.08 -16.19 -34.43
CA GLY A 561 -28.98 -16.45 -32.99
C GLY A 561 -28.62 -17.91 -32.73
N GLY A 562 -29.49 -18.81 -33.20
CA GLY A 562 -29.30 -20.24 -33.03
C GLY A 562 -30.25 -20.73 -31.95
N LYS A 563 -29.82 -21.69 -31.11
CA LYS A 563 -30.69 -22.17 -30.02
C LYS A 563 -30.52 -21.33 -28.77
N GLY A 564 -31.58 -20.66 -28.34
CA GLY A 564 -31.65 -19.90 -27.10
C GLY A 564 -32.59 -18.73 -27.25
N ASN A 565 -32.50 -17.76 -26.34
CA ASN A 565 -33.21 -16.49 -26.48
C ASN A 565 -32.18 -15.41 -26.79
N ASP A 566 -32.05 -15.10 -28.07
CA ASP A 566 -30.95 -14.30 -28.60
C ASP A 566 -31.33 -12.84 -28.77
N VAL A 567 -30.34 -11.95 -28.75
CA VAL A 567 -30.47 -10.53 -29.06
C VAL A 567 -29.63 -10.24 -30.29
N LEU A 568 -30.30 -9.87 -31.38
CA LEU A 568 -29.68 -9.59 -32.68
C LEU A 568 -29.82 -8.11 -33.02
N VAL A 569 -28.70 -7.41 -33.19
CA VAL A 569 -28.65 -6.00 -33.57
C VAL A 569 -27.96 -5.90 -34.92
N GLY A 570 -28.68 -5.54 -35.98
CA GLY A 570 -28.10 -5.43 -37.33
C GLY A 570 -27.07 -4.31 -37.41
N GLY A 571 -27.54 -3.08 -37.17
CA GLY A 571 -26.72 -1.88 -37.26
C GLY A 571 -26.99 -1.13 -38.55
N ASP A 572 -25.93 -0.74 -39.27
CA ASP A 572 -26.00 0.01 -40.52
C ASP A 572 -25.87 -0.93 -41.72
N GLY A 573 -26.90 -1.02 -42.55
CA GLY A 573 -26.85 -1.74 -43.82
C GLY A 573 -28.00 -2.71 -44.03
N ALA A 574 -27.97 -3.45 -45.14
CA ALA A 574 -29.04 -4.37 -45.50
C ALA A 574 -28.80 -5.74 -44.87
N ASP A 575 -29.15 -5.85 -43.59
CA ASP A 575 -28.90 -7.04 -42.77
C ASP A 575 -29.90 -8.17 -43.01
N LYS A 576 -29.49 -9.39 -42.68
CA LYS A 576 -30.31 -10.60 -42.80
C LYS A 576 -30.32 -11.36 -41.50
N TYR A 577 -31.51 -11.64 -40.99
CA TYR A 577 -31.72 -12.42 -39.77
C TYR A 577 -32.35 -13.76 -40.13
N TYR A 578 -31.71 -14.87 -39.76
CA TYR A 578 -32.23 -16.22 -40.07
C TYR A 578 -32.63 -16.96 -38.79
N PHE A 579 -33.78 -17.64 -38.87
CA PHE A 579 -34.33 -18.41 -37.75
C PHE A 579 -34.82 -19.78 -38.19
N ASN A 580 -34.75 -20.75 -37.30
CA ASN A 580 -35.28 -22.09 -37.49
C ASN A 580 -36.32 -22.43 -36.42
N SER A 581 -37.12 -23.46 -36.71
CA SER A 581 -38.05 -23.99 -35.71
C SER A 581 -37.27 -24.60 -34.54
N GLY A 582 -37.51 -24.06 -33.35
CA GLY A 582 -36.87 -24.54 -32.11
C GLY A 582 -35.67 -23.70 -31.65
N ASP A 583 -35.35 -22.61 -32.36
CA ASP A 583 -34.27 -21.68 -32.00
C ASP A 583 -34.59 -20.98 -30.67
N GLY A 584 -35.76 -20.37 -30.51
CA GLY A 584 -36.26 -19.93 -29.21
C GLY A 584 -37.03 -18.63 -29.29
N LYS A 585 -36.72 -17.65 -28.43
CA LYS A 585 -37.38 -16.33 -28.43
C LYS A 585 -36.35 -15.23 -28.59
N ASP A 586 -36.24 -14.73 -29.82
CA ASP A 586 -35.21 -13.76 -30.15
C ASP A 586 -35.76 -12.34 -30.21
N GLU A 587 -34.92 -11.37 -29.86
CA GLU A 587 -35.16 -9.94 -29.98
C GLU A 587 -34.29 -9.37 -31.10
N ILE A 588 -34.92 -8.65 -32.05
CA ILE A 588 -34.22 -8.03 -33.17
C ILE A 588 -34.30 -6.51 -33.07
N TYR A 589 -33.15 -5.86 -33.19
CA TYR A 589 -33.02 -4.41 -33.24
C TYR A 589 -32.39 -4.00 -34.57
N ASP A 590 -33.24 -3.48 -35.46
CA ASP A 590 -32.84 -2.96 -36.77
C ASP A 590 -33.15 -1.46 -36.82
N SER A 591 -32.17 -0.65 -36.42
CA SER A 591 -32.39 0.79 -36.21
C SER A 591 -32.50 1.59 -37.51
N ASP A 592 -31.91 1.10 -38.61
CA ASP A 592 -31.92 1.78 -39.90
C ASP A 592 -33.08 1.34 -40.82
N GLY A 593 -33.76 0.24 -40.46
CA GLY A 593 -34.97 -0.28 -41.09
C GLY A 593 -34.71 -0.99 -42.42
N LYS A 594 -33.47 -1.37 -42.73
CA LYS A 594 -33.10 -1.98 -44.02
C LYS A 594 -32.99 -3.50 -43.98
N GLY A 595 -33.06 -4.12 -42.80
CA GLY A 595 -32.90 -5.57 -42.68
C GLY A 595 -34.08 -6.41 -43.17
N SER A 596 -33.82 -7.70 -43.33
CA SER A 596 -34.77 -8.71 -43.79
C SER A 596 -34.72 -9.95 -42.91
N ILE A 597 -35.89 -10.49 -42.56
CA ILE A 597 -36.06 -11.69 -41.72
C ILE A 597 -36.37 -12.89 -42.62
N PHE A 598 -35.70 -14.02 -42.39
CA PHE A 598 -35.79 -15.25 -43.18
C PHE A 598 -36.12 -16.49 -42.35
#